data_AF-A0A391P674-F1
#
_entry.id   AF-A0A391P674-F1
#
_cell.length_a   1.000
_cell.length_b   1.000
_cell.length_c   1.000
_cell.angle_alpha   90.00
_cell.angle_beta   90.00
_cell.angle_gamma   90.00
#
_symmetry.space_group_name_H-M   'P 1'
#
loop_
_entity.id
_entity.type
_entity.pdbx_description
1 polymer ?
#
loop_
_entity_poly.entity_id
_entity_poly.type
_entity_poly.pdbx_seq_one_letter_code
_entity_poly.pdbx_strand_id
1 'polypeptide(L)'
;MQENRWARRIALLAVVGATLTGCDSVNLGSLGIFGSTSPAVKGPPVPPEMVRHDVQQLVWQFPQLRKPDEAVWVTWNNSGDPSLAGKVNWIDAVVKLSPAETTRLLAEYHPSATDRQPMVQKILQSELPGGPYLSGPELNNHFSGPGMTTQAFLDRDDNVLVLTTTSGGPAPS
;
A
#
# COMPACT_ATOMS: atom_id res chain seq x y z
N MET A 1 -6.25 -2.84 -31.23
CA MET A 1 -7.17 -3.67 -30.44
C MET A 1 -6.33 -4.49 -29.49
N GLN A 2 -6.34 -4.13 -28.20
CA GLN A 2 -5.55 -4.79 -27.16
C GLN A 2 -6.53 -5.52 -26.24
N GLU A 3 -6.45 -6.85 -26.23
CA GLU A 3 -7.36 -7.72 -25.48
C GLU A 3 -6.82 -8.01 -24.06
N ASN A 4 -7.53 -7.48 -23.07
CA ASN A 4 -8.15 -8.20 -21.95
C ASN A 4 -7.37 -9.41 -21.38
N ARG A 5 -6.35 -9.17 -20.55
CA ARG A 5 -5.67 -10.21 -19.76
C ARG A 5 -6.19 -10.27 -18.32
N TRP A 6 -7.47 -10.59 -18.16
CA TRP A 6 -8.12 -10.85 -16.86
C TRP A 6 -8.90 -12.16 -16.94
N ALA A 7 -8.21 -13.31 -16.98
CA ALA A 7 -8.88 -14.60 -16.83
C ALA A 7 -7.95 -15.73 -16.38
N ARG A 8 -8.34 -16.33 -15.23
CA ARG A 8 -8.12 -17.72 -14.79
C ARG A 8 -6.69 -18.03 -14.31
N ARG A 9 -6.50 -18.69 -13.15
CA ARG A 9 -7.02 -20.01 -12.81
C ARG A 9 -7.10 -20.24 -11.28
N ILE A 10 -8.24 -20.79 -10.88
CA ILE A 10 -8.50 -21.46 -9.60
C ILE A 10 -7.77 -22.80 -9.60
N ALA A 11 -7.10 -23.15 -8.49
CA ALA A 11 -6.75 -24.52 -8.16
C ALA A 11 -6.87 -24.73 -6.64
N LEU A 12 -7.98 -25.35 -6.25
CA LEU A 12 -8.21 -25.98 -4.94
C LEU A 12 -7.39 -27.27 -4.87
N LEU A 13 -6.64 -27.47 -3.79
CA LEU A 13 -6.26 -28.80 -3.32
C LEU A 13 -6.39 -28.84 -1.79
N ALA A 14 -7.40 -29.57 -1.33
CA ALA A 14 -7.57 -30.01 0.04
C ALA A 14 -6.94 -31.40 0.19
N VAL A 15 -6.11 -31.62 1.22
CA VAL A 15 -5.89 -32.95 1.80
C VAL A 15 -5.75 -32.81 3.32
N VAL A 16 -6.65 -33.51 4.02
CA VAL A 16 -6.71 -33.76 5.46
C VAL A 16 -5.79 -34.92 5.81
N GLY A 17 -5.11 -34.87 6.96
CA GLY A 17 -4.42 -36.01 7.55
C GLY A 17 -4.08 -35.80 9.02
N ALA A 18 -4.93 -36.32 9.92
CA ALA A 18 -4.71 -36.37 11.35
C ALA A 18 -4.03 -37.69 11.75
N THR A 19 -3.03 -37.66 12.64
CA THR A 19 -2.69 -38.80 13.51
C THR A 19 -2.25 -38.30 14.89
N LEU A 20 -2.83 -38.93 15.92
CA LEU A 20 -2.59 -38.74 17.35
C LEU A 20 -1.33 -39.51 17.82
N THR A 21 -0.91 -39.23 19.07
CA THR A 21 0.08 -39.91 19.96
C THR A 21 1.33 -39.04 20.16
N GLY A 22 1.82 -38.71 21.36
CA GLY A 22 1.44 -38.94 22.75
C GLY A 22 2.38 -38.07 23.62
N CYS A 23 2.00 -37.83 24.88
CA CYS A 23 2.70 -36.93 25.81
C CYS A 23 4.06 -37.48 26.25
N ASP A 24 5.06 -36.61 26.41
CA ASP A 24 5.99 -36.74 27.53
C ASP A 24 6.44 -35.36 28.01
N SER A 25 6.20 -35.12 29.30
CA SER A 25 6.44 -33.85 29.98
C SER A 25 7.84 -33.88 30.57
N VAL A 26 8.82 -33.34 29.86
CA VAL A 26 10.15 -33.04 30.44
C VAL A 26 10.14 -31.64 31.03
N ASN A 27 9.90 -31.59 32.34
CA ASN A 27 10.22 -30.45 33.18
C ASN A 27 11.74 -30.44 33.41
N LEU A 28 12.48 -29.73 32.55
CA LEU A 28 13.88 -29.38 32.78
C LEU A 28 13.92 -27.93 33.24
N GLY A 29 14.07 -27.77 34.55
CA GLY A 29 14.38 -26.49 35.17
C GLY A 29 15.74 -25.95 34.68
N SER A 30 15.84 -24.63 34.80
CA SER A 30 17.07 -23.82 34.78
C SER A 30 17.93 -23.88 33.51
N LEU A 31 17.83 -22.81 32.72
CA LEU A 31 19.01 -22.13 32.19
C LEU A 31 18.68 -20.65 31.96
N GLY A 32 19.24 -19.83 32.84
CA GLY A 32 19.46 -18.43 32.51
C GLY A 32 20.48 -18.32 31.38
N ILE A 33 20.42 -17.17 30.72
CA ILE A 33 21.45 -16.62 29.83
C ILE A 33 21.60 -17.37 28.50
N PHE A 34 20.73 -17.06 27.54
CA PHE A 34 21.17 -16.76 26.18
C PHE A 34 20.35 -15.60 25.65
N GLY A 35 20.87 -14.39 25.86
CA GLY A 35 20.61 -13.31 24.92
C GLY A 35 21.16 -13.75 23.57
N SER A 36 20.34 -14.42 22.76
CA SER A 36 20.58 -14.49 21.32
C SER A 36 20.25 -13.12 20.75
N THR A 37 21.16 -12.17 20.97
CA THR A 37 21.39 -11.12 19.98
C THR A 37 21.93 -11.82 18.74
N SER A 38 21.03 -12.37 17.93
CA SER A 38 21.35 -12.62 16.53
C SER A 38 21.84 -11.29 15.96
N PRO A 39 23.01 -11.24 15.32
CA PRO A 39 23.41 -10.02 14.63
C PRO A 39 22.30 -9.69 13.64
N ALA A 40 21.75 -8.48 13.74
CA ALA A 40 20.82 -7.94 12.76
C ALA A 40 21.58 -7.84 11.44
N VAL A 41 21.52 -8.90 10.65
CA VAL A 41 21.91 -8.87 9.25
C VAL A 41 21.05 -7.78 8.64
N LYS A 42 21.70 -6.73 8.11
CA LYS A 42 21.04 -5.66 7.35
C LYS A 42 20.32 -6.32 6.17
N GLY A 43 19.05 -6.62 6.36
CA GLY A 43 18.18 -7.12 5.31
C GLY A 43 17.87 -6.01 4.32
N PRO A 44 17.61 -6.32 3.05
CA PRO A 44 17.00 -5.37 2.13
C PRO A 44 15.69 -4.80 2.71
N PRO A 45 15.22 -3.63 2.23
CA PRO A 45 13.89 -3.12 2.56
C PRO A 45 12.86 -4.25 2.43
N VAL A 46 11.96 -4.37 3.42
CA VAL A 46 10.91 -5.39 3.39
C VAL A 46 10.13 -5.20 2.08
N PRO A 47 10.07 -6.24 1.21
CA PRO A 47 9.34 -6.15 -0.04
C PRO A 47 7.89 -5.72 0.23
N PRO A 48 7.23 -5.01 -0.72
CA PRO A 48 5.80 -4.72 -0.62
C PRO A 48 5.06 -6.01 -0.25
N GLU A 49 4.27 -5.98 0.82
CA GLU A 49 3.77 -7.23 1.43
C GLU A 49 2.91 -8.02 0.43
N MET A 50 2.12 -7.31 -0.40
CA MET A 50 1.35 -7.88 -1.51
C MET A 50 0.74 -6.77 -2.38
N VAL A 51 0.61 -7.00 -3.69
CA VAL A 51 -0.27 -6.18 -4.54
C VAL A 51 -1.71 -6.55 -4.26
N ARG A 52 -2.48 -5.56 -3.82
CA ARG A 52 -3.88 -5.66 -3.44
C ARG A 52 -4.75 -5.06 -4.51
N HIS A 53 -5.93 -5.65 -4.72
CA HIS A 53 -6.92 -5.21 -5.72
C HIS A 53 -8.29 -4.92 -5.08
N ASP A 54 -8.37 -5.05 -3.75
CA ASP A 54 -9.59 -4.94 -2.97
C ASP A 54 -9.96 -3.47 -2.73
N VAL A 55 -10.87 -2.98 -3.58
CA VAL A 55 -11.42 -1.61 -3.55
C VAL A 55 -12.02 -1.25 -2.20
N GLN A 56 -12.82 -2.14 -1.60
CA GLN A 56 -13.54 -1.84 -0.35
C GLN A 56 -12.59 -1.56 0.82
N GLN A 57 -11.47 -2.27 0.89
CA GLN A 57 -10.46 -2.05 1.92
C GLN A 57 -9.73 -0.73 1.70
N LEU A 58 -9.43 -0.39 0.45
CA LEU A 58 -8.85 0.92 0.15
C LEU A 58 -9.82 2.06 0.50
N VAL A 59 -11.11 1.92 0.20
CA VAL A 59 -12.14 2.90 0.60
C VAL A 59 -12.28 3.00 2.12
N TRP A 60 -12.08 1.93 2.89
CA TRP A 60 -12.03 2.03 4.35
C TRP A 60 -10.85 2.87 4.85
N GLN A 61 -9.70 2.81 4.18
CA GLN A 61 -8.55 3.65 4.51
C GLN A 61 -8.73 5.10 4.03
N PHE A 62 -9.38 5.28 2.88
CA PHE A 62 -9.65 6.58 2.26
C PHE A 62 -11.15 6.72 1.95
N PRO A 63 -12.01 6.99 2.96
CA PRO A 63 -13.45 7.13 2.75
C PRO A 63 -13.82 8.19 1.70
N GLN A 64 -12.96 9.19 1.53
CA GLN A 64 -13.08 10.21 0.50
C GLN A 64 -13.06 9.69 -0.96
N LEU A 65 -12.52 8.49 -1.23
CA LEU A 65 -12.56 7.87 -2.56
C LEU A 65 -13.98 7.49 -3.00
N ARG A 66 -14.95 7.45 -2.07
CA ARG A 66 -16.35 7.07 -2.29
C ARG A 66 -16.47 5.69 -2.96
N LYS A 67 -16.55 5.65 -4.30
CA LYS A 67 -16.78 4.46 -5.10
C LYS A 67 -15.91 4.50 -6.36
N PRO A 68 -14.63 4.11 -6.27
CA PRO A 68 -13.80 3.93 -7.45
C PRO A 68 -14.23 2.68 -8.23
N ASP A 69 -13.91 2.65 -9.52
CA ASP A 69 -14.25 1.52 -10.39
C ASP A 69 -13.29 0.34 -10.13
N GLU A 70 -11.99 0.63 -10.04
CA GLU A 70 -10.93 -0.35 -9.80
C GLU A 70 -9.84 0.29 -8.92
N ALA A 71 -9.07 -0.52 -8.20
CA ALA A 71 -7.92 -0.05 -7.44
C ALA A 71 -6.85 -1.13 -7.37
N VAL A 72 -5.59 -0.72 -7.49
CA VAL A 72 -4.41 -1.55 -7.29
C VAL A 72 -3.51 -0.83 -6.30
N TRP A 73 -3.15 -1.46 -5.19
CA TRP A 73 -2.45 -0.79 -4.11
C TRP A 73 -1.51 -1.72 -3.35
N VAL A 74 -0.54 -1.14 -2.67
CA VAL A 74 0.42 -1.87 -1.83
C VAL A 74 0.63 -1.14 -0.51
N THR A 75 0.91 -1.92 0.53
CA THR A 75 1.44 -1.42 1.80
C THR A 75 2.90 -1.85 1.93
N TRP A 76 3.71 -0.95 2.47
CA TRP A 76 5.11 -1.22 2.74
C TRP A 76 5.60 -0.38 3.91
N ASN A 77 6.72 -0.78 4.52
CA ASN A 77 7.25 -0.11 5.70
C ASN A 77 8.78 -0.15 5.73
N ASN A 78 9.37 0.62 6.65
CA ASN A 78 10.82 0.73 6.79
C ASN A 78 11.42 -0.30 7.76
N SER A 79 10.70 -1.36 8.13
CA SER A 79 11.17 -2.32 9.15
C SER A 79 12.45 -3.07 8.75
N GLY A 80 12.86 -2.99 7.48
CA GLY A 80 14.12 -3.54 6.97
C GLY A 80 15.30 -2.55 6.95
N ASP A 81 15.06 -1.26 7.24
CA ASP A 81 16.08 -0.21 7.19
C ASP A 81 16.35 0.38 8.59
N PRO A 82 17.38 -0.09 9.30
CA PRO A 82 17.73 0.43 10.63
C PRO A 82 18.30 1.86 10.60
N SER A 83 18.56 2.44 9.44
CA SER A 83 19.00 3.83 9.31
C SER A 83 17.85 4.84 9.42
N LEU A 84 16.61 4.39 9.23
CA LEU A 84 15.42 5.21 9.35
C LEU A 84 14.89 5.13 10.79
N ALA A 85 14.92 6.27 11.50
CA ALA A 85 14.38 6.37 12.84
C ALA A 85 12.83 6.32 12.80
N GLY A 86 12.24 5.51 13.68
CA GLY A 86 10.78 5.36 13.80
C GLY A 86 10.18 4.33 12.84
N LYS A 87 8.96 3.87 13.13
CA LYS A 87 8.20 2.99 12.23
C LYS A 87 7.37 3.84 11.28
N VAL A 88 7.70 3.82 10.01
CA VAL A 88 6.97 4.50 8.94
C VAL A 88 6.33 3.45 8.06
N ASN A 89 5.03 3.62 7.82
CA ASN A 89 4.24 2.80 6.92
C ASN A 89 3.76 3.67 5.75
N TRP A 90 3.80 3.09 4.57
CA TRP A 90 3.35 3.72 3.34
C TRP A 90 2.22 2.93 2.70
N ILE A 91 1.37 3.65 1.98
CA ILE A 91 0.35 3.11 1.11
C ILE A 91 0.52 3.78 -0.25
N ASP A 92 0.84 3.00 -1.27
CA ASP A 92 0.81 3.46 -2.65
C ASP A 92 -0.39 2.83 -3.35
N ALA A 93 -1.22 3.65 -3.98
CA ALA A 93 -2.42 3.21 -4.66
C ALA A 93 -2.56 3.86 -6.02
N VAL A 94 -2.96 3.06 -7.01
CA VAL A 94 -3.40 3.49 -8.33
C VAL A 94 -4.88 3.15 -8.43
N VAL A 95 -5.71 4.19 -8.53
CA VAL A 95 -7.16 4.08 -8.42
C VAL A 95 -7.79 4.56 -9.71
N LYS A 96 -8.60 3.70 -10.34
CA LYS A 96 -9.40 4.07 -11.49
C LYS A 96 -10.72 4.67 -11.01
N LEU A 97 -10.97 5.91 -11.41
CA LEU A 97 -12.16 6.64 -11.06
C LEU A 97 -13.16 6.63 -12.22
N SER A 98 -14.43 6.81 -11.89
CA SER A 98 -15.42 7.15 -12.89
C SER A 98 -15.16 8.58 -13.42
N PRO A 99 -15.47 8.88 -14.70
CA PRO A 99 -15.31 10.22 -15.25
C PRO A 99 -16.04 11.33 -14.46
N ALA A 100 -17.16 10.97 -13.83
CA ALA A 100 -17.93 11.88 -12.98
C ALA A 100 -17.15 12.28 -11.71
N GLU A 101 -16.49 11.33 -11.05
CA GLU A 101 -15.67 11.62 -9.88
C GLU A 101 -14.40 12.40 -10.27
N THR A 102 -13.74 12.06 -11.38
CA THR A 102 -12.62 12.85 -11.91
C THR A 102 -13.03 14.31 -12.12
N THR A 103 -14.16 14.54 -12.79
CA THR A 103 -14.70 15.89 -13.06
C THR A 103 -15.00 16.63 -11.76
N ARG A 104 -15.56 15.94 -10.76
CA ARG A 104 -15.79 16.51 -9.43
C ARG A 104 -14.49 16.94 -8.75
N LEU A 105 -13.48 16.07 -8.71
CA LEU A 105 -12.19 16.39 -8.08
C LEU A 105 -11.52 17.61 -8.75
N LEU A 106 -11.63 17.72 -10.08
CA LEU A 106 -11.15 18.88 -10.83
C LEU A 106 -11.90 20.17 -10.47
N ALA A 107 -13.22 20.10 -10.34
CA ALA A 107 -14.07 21.24 -10.03
C ALA A 107 -13.97 21.69 -8.57
N GLU A 108 -13.74 20.77 -7.64
CA GLU A 108 -13.75 21.04 -6.20
C GLU A 108 -12.36 21.48 -5.69
N TYR A 109 -11.28 20.85 -6.18
CA TYR A 109 -9.93 21.06 -5.64
C TYR A 109 -8.98 21.79 -6.60
N HIS A 110 -9.41 22.03 -7.85
CA HIS A 110 -8.65 22.77 -8.86
C HIS A 110 -7.14 22.39 -8.94
N PRO A 111 -6.80 21.08 -9.04
CA PRO A 111 -5.40 20.67 -9.11
C PRO A 111 -4.75 21.21 -10.39
N SER A 112 -3.47 21.55 -10.30
CA SER A 112 -2.70 22.14 -11.40
C SER A 112 -1.72 21.13 -11.98
N ALA A 113 -1.36 21.30 -13.24
CA ALA A 113 -0.33 20.47 -13.88
C ALA A 113 0.98 20.53 -13.08
N THR A 114 1.60 19.38 -12.91
CA THR A 114 2.88 19.25 -12.20
C THR A 114 3.84 18.41 -13.02
N ASP A 115 5.12 18.81 -13.02
CA ASP A 115 6.21 18.00 -13.59
C ASP A 115 6.62 16.85 -12.65
N ARG A 116 6.03 16.79 -11.44
CA ARG A 116 6.30 15.73 -10.47
C ARG A 116 5.57 14.46 -10.86
N GLN A 117 6.32 13.37 -10.92
CA GLN A 117 5.75 12.03 -11.08
C GLN A 117 5.45 11.40 -9.71
N PRO A 118 4.37 10.60 -9.61
CA PRO A 118 4.08 9.86 -8.39
C PRO A 118 5.18 8.83 -8.12
N MET A 119 5.76 8.89 -6.91
CA MET A 119 6.79 7.95 -6.47
C MET A 119 6.15 6.73 -5.82
N VAL A 120 5.69 5.79 -6.65
CA VAL A 120 5.13 4.51 -6.18
C VAL A 120 6.18 3.40 -6.16
N GLN A 121 5.92 2.36 -5.36
CA GLN A 121 6.68 1.11 -5.42
C GLN A 121 6.80 0.55 -6.85
N LYS A 122 7.95 -0.05 -7.15
CA LYS A 122 8.28 -0.55 -8.50
C LYS A 122 7.23 -1.48 -9.10
N ILE A 123 6.54 -2.24 -8.25
CA ILE A 123 5.50 -3.18 -8.66
C ILE A 123 4.22 -2.51 -9.18
N LEU A 124 3.99 -1.23 -8.85
CA LEU A 124 2.85 -0.45 -9.35
C LEU A 124 3.22 0.46 -10.54
N GLN A 125 4.51 0.56 -10.89
CA GLN A 125 4.95 1.45 -11.97
C GLN A 125 4.35 1.10 -13.34
N SER A 126 4.03 -0.18 -13.59
CA SER A 126 3.38 -0.61 -14.83
C SER A 126 1.92 -0.16 -14.94
N GLU A 127 1.28 0.17 -13.82
CA GLU A 127 -0.12 0.59 -13.76
C GLU A 127 -0.26 2.11 -13.87
N LEU A 128 0.84 2.86 -13.84
CA LEU A 128 0.82 4.30 -13.92
C LEU A 128 0.55 4.79 -15.36
N PRO A 129 -0.35 5.76 -15.55
CA PRO A 129 -0.50 6.42 -16.84
C PRO A 129 0.74 7.26 -17.20
N GLY A 130 0.84 7.66 -18.47
CA GLY A 130 1.98 8.45 -18.95
C GLY A 130 2.00 9.91 -18.45
N GLY A 131 0.91 10.38 -17.86
CA GLY A 131 0.69 11.79 -17.54
C GLY A 131 0.24 12.60 -18.77
N PRO A 132 0.02 13.92 -18.61
CA PRO A 132 0.45 14.76 -17.49
C PRO A 132 -0.39 14.60 -16.21
N TYR A 133 0.27 14.63 -15.07
CA TYR A 133 -0.41 14.59 -13.77
C TYR A 133 -0.80 15.98 -13.28
N LEU A 134 -1.95 16.04 -12.63
CA LEU A 134 -2.44 17.19 -11.89
C LEU A 134 -2.28 16.93 -10.40
N SER A 135 -1.73 17.89 -9.66
CA SER A 135 -1.61 17.81 -8.20
C SER A 135 -1.80 19.19 -7.58
N GLY A 136 -2.06 19.23 -6.28
CA GLY A 136 -2.27 20.49 -5.57
C GLY A 136 -2.43 20.30 -4.07
N PRO A 137 -2.19 21.34 -3.26
CA PRO A 137 -2.30 21.27 -1.81
C PRO A 137 -3.71 20.88 -1.37
N GLU A 138 -4.77 21.43 -2.00
CA GLU A 138 -6.16 21.11 -1.65
C GLU A 138 -6.50 19.63 -1.91
N LEU A 139 -6.07 19.08 -3.05
CA LEU A 139 -6.26 17.67 -3.37
C LEU A 139 -5.49 16.78 -2.39
N ASN A 140 -4.23 17.12 -2.07
CA ASN A 140 -3.42 16.38 -1.10
C ASN A 140 -4.04 16.40 0.30
N ASN A 141 -4.53 17.57 0.73
CA ASN A 141 -5.19 17.75 2.02
C ASN A 141 -6.49 16.95 2.09
N HIS A 142 -7.26 16.88 1.01
CA HIS A 142 -8.48 16.08 0.94
C HIS A 142 -8.21 14.59 1.19
N PHE A 143 -7.08 14.07 0.71
CA PHE A 143 -6.69 12.68 0.93
C PHE A 143 -5.79 12.47 2.15
N SER A 144 -5.42 13.52 2.87
CA SER A 144 -4.65 13.44 4.11
C SER A 144 -5.58 13.36 5.31
N GLY A 145 -5.05 12.91 6.46
CA GLY A 145 -5.84 12.74 7.67
C GLY A 145 -4.97 12.74 8.92
N PRO A 146 -5.57 12.61 10.11
CA PRO A 146 -4.81 12.56 11.37
C PRO A 146 -3.76 11.43 11.34
N GLY A 147 -2.48 11.78 11.47
CA GLY A 147 -1.38 10.81 11.47
C GLY A 147 -0.99 10.24 10.10
N MET A 148 -1.58 10.76 9.01
CA MET A 148 -1.24 10.36 7.64
C MET A 148 -1.13 11.56 6.70
N THR A 149 -0.07 11.61 5.91
CA THR A 149 0.14 12.60 4.87
C THR A 149 0.07 11.93 3.52
N THR A 150 -0.76 12.46 2.62
CA THR A 150 -0.99 11.90 1.29
C THR A 150 -0.60 12.90 0.23
N GLN A 151 0.11 12.44 -0.80
CA GLN A 151 0.23 13.15 -2.07
C GLN A 151 -0.70 12.48 -3.08
N ALA A 152 -1.50 13.29 -3.76
CA ALA A 152 -2.47 12.88 -4.74
C ALA A 152 -2.08 13.44 -6.11
N PHE A 153 -2.09 12.56 -7.10
CA PHE A 153 -1.80 12.87 -8.49
C PHE A 153 -2.94 12.35 -9.34
N LEU A 154 -3.59 13.24 -10.09
CA LEU A 154 -4.74 12.92 -10.92
C LEU A 154 -4.33 12.99 -12.39
N ASP A 155 -4.54 11.89 -13.11
CA ASP A 155 -4.56 11.88 -14.56
C ASP A 155 -6.01 12.04 -15.04
N ARG A 156 -6.27 13.16 -15.70
CA ARG A 156 -7.62 13.50 -16.18
C ARG A 156 -8.05 12.70 -17.40
N ASP A 157 -7.12 12.23 -18.21
CA ASP A 157 -7.41 11.65 -19.51
C ASP A 157 -7.68 10.15 -19.35
N ASP A 158 -6.93 9.48 -18.46
CA ASP A 158 -7.15 8.08 -18.10
C ASP A 158 -8.10 7.88 -16.90
N ASN A 159 -8.52 8.96 -16.23
CA ASN A 159 -9.34 8.94 -15.00
C ASN A 159 -8.67 8.14 -13.87
N VAL A 160 -7.36 8.31 -13.72
CA VAL A 160 -6.57 7.58 -12.72
C VAL A 160 -6.11 8.55 -11.65
N LEU A 161 -6.38 8.19 -10.39
CA LEU A 161 -5.87 8.87 -9.21
C LEU A 161 -4.79 8.00 -8.57
N VAL A 162 -3.60 8.56 -8.43
CA VAL A 162 -2.48 7.94 -7.75
C VAL A 162 -2.32 8.59 -6.37
N LEU A 163 -2.30 7.77 -5.32
CA LEU A 163 -2.10 8.21 -3.95
C LEU A 163 -0.81 7.61 -3.42
N THR A 164 0.05 8.46 -2.84
CA THR A 164 1.21 8.02 -2.06
C THR A 164 1.06 8.56 -0.66
N THR A 165 0.73 7.69 0.27
CA THR A 165 0.44 8.03 1.66
C THR A 165 1.55 7.56 2.56
N THR A 166 1.95 8.41 3.49
CA THR A 166 2.91 8.09 4.56
C THR A 166 2.22 8.25 5.90
N SER A 167 2.33 7.26 6.76
CA SER A 167 1.90 7.30 8.16
C SER A 167 3.07 6.88 9.05
N GLY A 168 3.30 7.60 10.13
CA GLY A 168 4.39 7.33 11.04
C GLY A 168 4.29 8.20 12.28
N GLY A 169 4.56 7.61 13.43
CA GLY A 169 4.77 8.37 14.67
C GLY A 169 6.27 8.70 14.81
N PRO A 170 6.63 9.79 15.51
CA PRO A 170 8.00 9.92 15.99
C PRO A 170 8.40 8.65 16.74
N ALA A 171 9.64 8.20 16.57
CA ALA A 171 10.19 7.14 17.42
C ALA A 171 9.92 7.51 18.89
N PRO A 172 9.46 6.58 19.75
CA PRO A 172 9.35 6.89 21.17
C PRO A 172 10.72 7.34 21.68
N SER A 173 10.74 8.54 22.28
CA SER A 173 11.91 9.16 22.88
C SER A 173 12.52 8.33 24.01
#